data_AF-A0A929NSE2-F1
#
_entry.id   AF-A0A929NSE2-F1
#
_cell.length_a   1.000
_cell.length_b   1.000
_cell.length_c   1.000
_cell.angle_alpha   90.00
_cell.angle_beta   90.00
_cell.angle_gamma   90.00
#
_symmetry.space_group_name_H-M   'P 1'
#
loop_
_entity.id
_entity.type
_entity.pdbx_description
1 polymer ?
#
loop_
_entity_poly.entity_id
_entity_poly.type
_entity_poly.pdbx_seq_one_letter_code
_entity_poly.pdbx_strand_id
1 'polypeptide(L)'
;KSYKSMSKMKLLAPKMKELKERCGDDRMRLNQETMELYKREKVNPMAGCLPILPQMIIFFSLYKVLFVSIEMRHAPFFGWIVDLSAPDPLGVLTLFGLIDWQVPAALTMFNIGIWPILMGLSMYAMQKLNPPPPDPMQARIMGMLPIVFTFFLATFPAGLVLYWTWNNLLSIAQQYSIMKRMEKQMHQQSEHHQPSPPAEPVEEDDNGKDGEADTRDRNKKKKKKKKKKSDGQ
;
A
#
# COMPACT_ATOMS: atom_id res chain seq x y z
N LYS A 1 2.12 -5.55 -12.84
CA LYS A 1 1.31 -6.47 -12.01
C LYS A 1 0.87 -5.82 -10.69
N SER A 2 1.78 -5.25 -9.88
CA SER A 2 1.42 -4.52 -8.63
C SER A 2 0.41 -3.38 -8.86
N TYR A 3 0.65 -2.48 -9.83
CA TYR A 3 -0.31 -1.40 -10.17
C TYR A 3 -1.72 -1.89 -10.53
N LYS A 4 -1.85 -3.05 -11.22
CA LYS A 4 -3.16 -3.65 -11.56
C LYS A 4 -3.90 -4.13 -10.30
N SER A 5 -3.16 -4.65 -9.30
CA SER A 5 -3.73 -5.03 -8.00
C SER A 5 -4.22 -3.81 -7.23
N MET A 6 -3.46 -2.71 -7.23
CA MET A 6 -3.82 -1.46 -6.56
C MET A 6 -5.07 -0.81 -7.16
N SER A 7 -5.19 -0.79 -8.49
CA SER A 7 -6.40 -0.30 -9.16
C SER A 7 -7.62 -1.15 -8.84
N LYS A 8 -7.49 -2.48 -8.75
CA LYS A 8 -8.60 -3.35 -8.30
C LYS A 8 -9.00 -3.05 -6.85
N MET A 9 -8.04 -2.78 -5.98
CA MET A 9 -8.30 -2.41 -4.58
C MET A 9 -9.09 -1.10 -4.46
N LYS A 10 -8.84 -0.12 -5.35
CA LYS A 10 -9.62 1.12 -5.42
C LYS A 10 -11.10 0.87 -5.74
N LEU A 11 -11.42 -0.17 -6.52
CA LEU A 11 -12.81 -0.55 -6.84
C LEU A 11 -13.52 -1.24 -5.69
N LEU A 12 -12.77 -1.86 -4.78
CA LEU A 12 -13.33 -2.47 -3.59
C LEU A 12 -13.59 -1.43 -2.48
N ALA A 13 -13.10 -0.20 -2.62
CA ALA A 13 -13.33 0.88 -1.65
C ALA A 13 -14.82 1.10 -1.27
N PRO A 14 -15.80 1.13 -2.20
CA PRO A 14 -17.22 1.22 -1.83
C PRO A 14 -17.69 0.00 -1.03
N LYS A 15 -17.36 -1.22 -1.45
CA LYS A 15 -17.70 -2.45 -0.71
C LYS A 15 -17.07 -2.49 0.68
N MET A 16 -15.86 -1.98 0.81
CA MET A 16 -15.16 -1.82 2.10
C MET A 16 -15.85 -0.81 3.02
N LYS A 17 -16.45 0.25 2.45
CA LYS A 17 -17.22 1.24 3.22
C LYS A 17 -18.53 0.64 3.75
N GLU A 18 -19.26 -0.06 2.88
CA GLU A 18 -20.49 -0.79 3.26
C GLU A 18 -20.20 -1.84 4.35
N LEU A 19 -19.08 -2.57 4.22
CA LEU A 19 -18.65 -3.53 5.24
C LEU A 19 -18.42 -2.87 6.60
N LYS A 20 -17.79 -1.70 6.60
CA LYS A 20 -17.53 -0.93 7.82
C LYS A 20 -18.81 -0.40 8.46
N GLU A 21 -19.79 0.00 7.65
CA GLU A 21 -21.12 0.40 8.12
C GLU A 21 -21.89 -0.80 8.72
N ARG A 22 -21.75 -2.00 8.13
CA ARG A 22 -22.39 -3.24 8.62
C ARG A 22 -21.76 -3.82 9.89
N CYS A 23 -20.43 -3.81 10.00
CA CYS A 23 -19.71 -4.37 11.15
C CYS A 23 -19.62 -3.40 12.34
N GLY A 24 -19.87 -2.10 12.14
CA GLY A 24 -19.85 -1.11 13.22
C GLY A 24 -18.50 -1.06 13.95
N ASP A 25 -18.54 -1.16 15.28
CA ASP A 25 -17.36 -1.06 16.16
C ASP A 25 -16.65 -2.41 16.42
N ASP A 26 -17.17 -3.51 15.87
CA ASP A 26 -16.58 -4.84 16.05
C ASP A 26 -15.35 -5.02 15.14
N ARG A 27 -14.20 -4.53 15.63
CA ARG A 27 -12.90 -4.57 14.95
C ARG A 27 -12.48 -5.99 14.54
N MET A 28 -12.83 -7.00 15.33
CA MET A 28 -12.44 -8.37 15.04
C MET A 28 -13.22 -8.90 13.84
N ARG A 29 -14.54 -8.69 13.83
CA ARG A 29 -15.42 -9.09 12.73
C ARG A 29 -15.10 -8.32 11.44
N LEU A 30 -14.84 -7.02 11.54
CA LEU A 30 -14.43 -6.19 10.41
C LEU A 30 -13.16 -6.72 9.74
N ASN A 31 -12.14 -7.10 10.51
CA ASN A 31 -10.89 -7.64 9.98
C ASN A 31 -11.10 -9.00 9.28
N GLN A 32 -11.97 -9.85 9.82
CA GLN A 32 -12.30 -11.16 9.22
C GLN A 32 -13.03 -11.01 7.89
N GLU A 33 -14.12 -10.23 7.86
CA GLU A 33 -14.91 -10.02 6.64
C GLU A 33 -14.11 -9.26 5.56
N THR A 34 -13.24 -8.33 5.96
CA THR A 34 -12.33 -7.62 5.04
C THR A 34 -11.39 -8.59 4.34
N MET A 35 -10.80 -9.52 5.10
CA MET A 35 -9.89 -10.51 4.55
C MET A 35 -10.61 -11.52 3.65
N GLU A 36 -11.86 -11.86 3.99
CA GLU A 36 -12.69 -12.71 3.16
C GLU A 36 -13.06 -12.02 1.83
N LEU A 37 -13.41 -10.74 1.86
CA LEU A 37 -13.64 -9.94 0.66
C LEU A 37 -12.40 -9.91 -0.25
N TYR A 38 -11.21 -9.70 0.32
CA TYR A 38 -9.95 -9.75 -0.46
C TYR A 38 -9.68 -11.11 -1.09
N LYS A 39 -10.01 -12.21 -0.40
CA LYS A 39 -9.90 -13.58 -0.95
C LYS A 39 -10.90 -13.82 -2.08
N ARG A 40 -12.18 -13.42 -1.89
CA ARG A 40 -13.25 -13.55 -2.88
C ARG A 40 -12.93 -12.79 -4.17
N GLU A 41 -12.40 -11.57 -4.03
CA GLU A 41 -12.05 -10.68 -5.15
C GLU A 41 -10.63 -10.92 -5.69
N LYS A 42 -9.88 -11.86 -5.10
CA LYS A 42 -8.49 -12.22 -5.47
C LYS A 42 -7.55 -11.01 -5.53
N VAL A 43 -7.68 -10.10 -4.57
CA VAL A 43 -6.82 -8.90 -4.43
C VAL A 43 -5.81 -9.14 -3.32
N ASN A 44 -4.54 -8.82 -3.56
CA ASN A 44 -3.49 -8.96 -2.56
C ASN A 44 -3.21 -7.62 -1.86
N PRO A 45 -3.50 -7.47 -0.55
CA PRO A 45 -3.24 -6.23 0.19
C PRO A 45 -1.74 -5.91 0.31
N MET A 46 -0.86 -6.91 0.23
CA MET A 46 0.60 -6.72 0.30
C MET A 46 1.21 -6.24 -1.02
N ALA A 47 0.44 -6.17 -2.11
CA ALA A 47 0.94 -5.68 -3.39
C ALA A 47 1.43 -4.21 -3.31
N GLY A 48 0.93 -3.45 -2.34
CA GLY A 48 1.33 -2.06 -2.07
C GLY A 48 2.65 -1.91 -1.32
N CYS A 49 3.06 -2.88 -0.49
CA CYS A 49 4.33 -2.83 0.25
C CYS A 49 5.47 -3.60 -0.45
N LEU A 50 5.15 -4.47 -1.40
CA LEU A 50 6.14 -5.18 -2.23
C LEU A 50 7.21 -4.29 -2.90
N PRO A 51 6.90 -3.08 -3.43
CA PRO A 51 7.93 -2.26 -4.09
C PRO A 51 8.97 -1.65 -3.13
N ILE A 52 8.75 -1.71 -1.81
CA ILE A 52 9.66 -1.11 -0.82
C ILE A 52 10.99 -1.87 -0.77
N LEU A 53 10.99 -3.20 -0.94
CA LEU A 53 12.21 -4.01 -0.80
C LEU A 53 13.27 -3.70 -1.87
N PRO A 54 12.96 -3.71 -3.19
CA PRO A 54 13.93 -3.30 -4.20
C PRO A 54 14.35 -1.83 -4.03
N GLN A 55 13.42 -0.97 -3.61
CA GLN A 55 13.69 0.45 -3.37
C GLN A 55 14.77 0.65 -2.30
N MET A 56 14.71 -0.09 -1.19
CA MET A 56 15.72 0.00 -0.12
C MET A 56 17.11 -0.43 -0.60
N ILE A 57 17.19 -1.46 -1.45
CA ILE A 57 18.47 -1.93 -2.02
C ILE A 57 19.08 -0.85 -2.91
N ILE A 58 18.29 -0.31 -3.84
CA ILE A 58 18.75 0.72 -4.77
C ILE A 58 19.17 1.99 -4.03
N PHE A 59 18.37 2.41 -3.04
CA PHE A 59 18.69 3.56 -2.20
C PHE A 59 20.04 3.41 -1.50
N PHE A 60 20.29 2.27 -0.86
CA PHE A 60 21.55 2.03 -0.17
C PHE A 60 22.75 2.01 -1.14
N SER A 61 22.59 1.39 -2.31
CA SER A 61 23.62 1.39 -3.35
C SER A 61 23.97 2.81 -3.79
N LEU A 62 22.98 3.64 -4.12
CA LEU A 62 23.21 5.01 -4.58
C LEU A 62 23.79 5.89 -3.48
N TYR A 63 23.28 5.76 -2.25
CA TYR A 63 23.84 6.43 -1.09
C TYR A 63 25.33 6.09 -0.93
N LYS A 64 25.69 4.81 -0.96
CA LYS A 64 27.09 4.39 -0.84
C LYS A 64 27.96 4.88 -2.00
N VAL A 65 27.46 4.87 -3.23
CA VAL A 65 28.19 5.39 -4.40
C VAL A 65 28.48 6.87 -4.26
N LEU A 66 27.50 7.69 -3.87
CA LEU A 66 27.70 9.13 -3.66
C LEU A 66 28.69 9.44 -2.52
N PHE A 67 28.76 8.59 -1.50
CA PHE A 67 29.67 8.78 -0.37
C PHE A 67 31.09 8.25 -0.61
N VAL A 68 31.25 7.16 -1.37
CA VAL A 68 32.53 6.46 -1.56
C VAL A 68 33.26 6.92 -2.82
N SER A 69 32.53 7.25 -3.89
CA SER A 69 33.13 7.66 -5.15
C SER A 69 33.70 9.07 -5.05
N ILE A 70 35.02 9.19 -5.22
CA ILE A 70 35.74 10.47 -5.18
C ILE A 70 35.27 11.40 -6.30
N GLU A 71 34.91 10.84 -7.46
CA GLU A 71 34.43 11.59 -8.64
C GLU A 71 33.07 12.28 -8.43
N MET A 72 32.28 11.81 -7.46
CA MET A 72 30.97 12.42 -7.15
C MET A 72 31.10 13.61 -6.20
N ARG A 73 32.26 13.80 -5.56
CA ARG A 73 32.52 15.00 -4.76
C ARG A 73 32.67 16.20 -5.68
N HIS A 74 31.96 17.26 -5.36
CA HIS A 74 31.94 18.49 -6.15
C HIS A 74 31.55 18.26 -7.61
N ALA A 75 30.78 17.21 -7.90
CA ALA A 75 30.22 16.98 -9.21
C ALA A 75 29.05 17.96 -9.43
N PRO A 76 29.19 18.97 -10.30
CA PRO A 76 28.09 19.87 -10.61
C PRO A 76 27.06 19.12 -11.44
N PHE A 77 25.79 19.50 -11.28
CA PHE A 77 24.71 18.91 -12.07
C PHE A 77 23.99 19.98 -12.89
N PHE A 78 22.91 20.54 -12.35
CA PHE A 78 22.06 21.48 -13.06
C PHE A 78 21.60 22.62 -12.13
N GLY A 79 21.54 23.83 -12.68
CA GLY A 79 21.12 25.02 -11.95
C GLY A 79 22.09 25.37 -10.81
N TRP A 80 21.58 25.35 -9.58
CA TRP A 80 22.29 25.68 -8.35
C TRP A 80 23.01 24.48 -7.69
N ILE A 81 22.89 23.29 -8.26
CA ILE A 81 23.55 22.09 -7.71
C ILE A 81 25.01 22.08 -8.15
N VAL A 82 25.87 22.50 -7.22
CA VAL A 82 27.32 22.53 -7.37
C VAL A 82 27.97 21.21 -6.92
N ASP A 83 27.30 20.45 -6.06
CA ASP A 83 27.81 19.19 -5.53
C ASP A 83 26.67 18.17 -5.28
N LEU A 84 26.70 17.05 -6.00
CA LEU A 84 25.72 15.96 -5.85
C LEU A 84 25.89 15.16 -4.55
N SER A 85 27.09 15.17 -3.95
CA SER A 85 27.41 14.43 -2.74
C SER A 85 27.10 15.20 -1.46
N ALA A 86 26.91 16.51 -1.55
CA ALA A 86 26.54 17.39 -0.44
C ALA A 86 25.01 17.60 -0.36
N PRO A 87 24.48 18.04 0.80
CA PRO A 87 23.09 18.49 0.90
C PRO A 87 22.79 19.66 -0.04
N ASP A 88 21.51 19.82 -0.40
CA ASP A 88 21.07 20.90 -1.29
C ASP A 88 21.40 22.28 -0.69
N PRO A 89 22.18 23.13 -1.39
CA PRO A 89 22.61 24.43 -0.87
C PRO A 89 21.45 25.43 -0.74
N LEU A 90 20.38 25.28 -1.52
CA LEU A 90 19.25 26.22 -1.51
C LEU A 90 18.19 25.81 -0.49
N GLY A 91 18.57 25.94 0.77
CA GLY A 91 17.70 25.66 1.90
C GLY A 91 16.79 26.82 2.31
N VAL A 92 15.65 26.52 2.92
CA VAL A 92 14.70 27.53 3.41
C VAL A 92 15.34 28.48 4.44
N LEU A 93 16.24 27.98 5.31
CA LEU A 93 16.88 28.81 6.33
C LEU A 93 17.99 29.71 5.78
N THR A 94 18.56 29.37 4.63
CA THR A 94 19.47 30.26 3.89
C THR A 94 18.72 31.17 2.93
N LEU A 95 17.39 31.25 3.06
CA LEU A 95 16.48 31.96 2.16
C LEU A 95 16.76 31.58 0.70
N PHE A 96 16.84 30.27 0.41
CA PHE A 96 17.19 29.73 -0.89
C PHE A 96 18.51 30.31 -1.44
N GLY A 97 19.53 30.39 -0.58
CA GLY A 97 20.87 30.86 -0.94
C GLY A 97 21.02 32.39 -1.00
N LEU A 98 20.02 33.17 -0.59
CA LEU A 98 20.14 34.63 -0.48
C LEU A 98 20.99 35.05 0.74
N ILE A 99 21.12 34.18 1.75
CA ILE A 99 21.90 34.45 2.96
C ILE A 99 23.03 33.41 3.04
N ASP A 100 24.26 33.88 3.10
CA ASP A 100 25.51 33.10 3.12
C ASP A 100 25.95 32.64 4.52
N TRP A 101 25.07 32.78 5.51
CA TRP A 101 25.34 32.32 6.85
C TRP A 101 25.43 30.80 6.92
N GLN A 102 26.38 30.32 7.74
CA GLN A 102 26.54 28.89 7.94
C GLN A 102 25.49 28.39 8.91
N VAL A 103 24.59 27.54 8.42
CA VAL A 103 23.54 26.95 9.25
C VAL A 103 24.18 26.06 10.32
N PRO A 104 23.97 26.35 11.61
CA PRO A 104 24.48 25.52 12.69
C PRO A 104 23.99 24.09 12.56
N ALA A 105 24.81 23.11 12.92
CA ALA A 105 24.48 21.69 12.78
C ALA A 105 23.14 21.30 13.45
N ALA A 106 22.76 21.96 14.54
CA ALA A 106 21.48 21.75 15.22
C ALA A 106 20.25 22.15 14.38
N LEU A 107 20.42 23.05 13.42
CA LEU A 107 19.35 23.60 12.58
C LEU A 107 19.33 23.00 11.17
N THR A 108 20.32 22.18 10.80
CA THR A 108 20.41 21.58 9.45
C THR A 108 19.19 20.75 9.10
N MET A 109 18.57 20.04 10.05
CA MET A 109 17.33 19.29 9.82
C MET A 109 16.16 20.19 9.42
N PHE A 110 16.13 21.43 9.90
CA PHE A 110 15.11 22.42 9.56
C PHE A 110 15.46 23.20 8.29
N ASN A 111 16.69 23.08 7.79
CA ASN A 111 17.10 23.69 6.54
C ASN A 111 16.70 22.85 5.33
N ILE A 112 15.43 22.89 4.98
CA ILE A 112 14.89 22.06 3.90
C ILE A 112 15.30 22.66 2.54
N GLY A 113 16.03 21.90 1.73
CA GLY A 113 16.38 22.25 0.35
C GLY A 113 15.18 22.21 -0.60
N ILE A 114 15.34 22.81 -1.78
CA ILE A 114 14.34 22.74 -2.86
C ILE A 114 14.08 21.28 -3.26
N TRP A 115 15.12 20.46 -3.40
CA TRP A 115 14.96 19.05 -3.79
C TRP A 115 14.18 18.22 -2.77
N PRO A 116 14.49 18.25 -1.46
CA PRO A 116 13.64 17.61 -0.44
C PRO A 116 12.18 18.09 -0.48
N ILE A 117 11.91 19.37 -0.71
CA ILE A 117 10.53 19.88 -0.86
C ILE A 117 9.85 19.24 -2.07
N LEU A 118 10.50 19.25 -3.23
CA LEU A 118 9.97 18.63 -4.46
C LEU A 118 9.75 17.12 -4.28
N MET A 119 10.67 16.45 -3.59
CA MET A 119 10.54 15.04 -3.23
C MET A 119 9.30 14.82 -2.36
N GLY A 120 9.13 15.60 -1.28
CA GLY A 120 7.97 15.52 -0.40
C GLY A 120 6.65 15.73 -1.13
N LEU A 121 6.59 16.73 -2.01
CA LEU A 121 5.43 17.00 -2.87
C LEU A 121 5.17 15.83 -3.84
N SER A 122 6.20 15.29 -4.47
CA SER A 122 6.08 14.14 -5.37
C SER A 122 5.54 12.92 -4.63
N MET A 123 6.02 12.67 -3.41
CA MET A 123 5.60 11.54 -2.58
C MET A 123 4.16 11.71 -2.09
N TYR A 124 3.76 12.93 -1.74
CA TYR A 124 2.37 13.26 -1.44
C TYR A 124 1.46 13.03 -2.66
N ALA A 125 1.88 13.47 -3.85
CA ALA A 125 1.13 13.24 -5.09
C ALA A 125 1.00 11.73 -5.40
N MET A 126 2.10 10.97 -5.28
CA MET A 126 2.10 9.52 -5.45
C MET A 126 1.15 8.83 -4.46
N GLN A 127 1.12 9.30 -3.21
CA GLN A 127 0.22 8.76 -2.18
C GLN A 127 -1.26 9.01 -2.50
N LYS A 128 -1.60 10.16 -3.10
CA LYS A 128 -2.97 10.42 -3.57
C LYS A 128 -3.41 9.52 -4.72
N LEU A 129 -2.47 8.96 -5.48
CA LEU A 129 -2.76 7.99 -6.53
C LEU A 129 -2.94 6.56 -5.99
N ASN A 130 -2.54 6.30 -4.74
CA ASN A 130 -2.71 5.00 -4.10
C ASN A 130 -4.02 4.95 -3.29
N PRO A 131 -4.77 3.82 -3.32
CA PRO A 131 -5.92 3.64 -2.46
C PRO A 131 -5.56 3.83 -0.97
N PRO A 132 -6.31 4.65 -0.21
CA PRO A 132 -6.03 4.86 1.19
C PRO A 132 -6.31 3.58 1.99
N PRO A 133 -5.56 3.33 3.08
CA PRO A 133 -5.83 2.20 3.96
C PRO A 133 -7.21 2.34 4.63
N PRO A 134 -7.89 1.22 4.94
CA PRO A 134 -9.25 1.23 5.49
C PRO A 134 -9.34 1.76 6.95
N ASP A 135 -8.23 1.69 7.69
CA ASP A 135 -8.14 2.21 9.06
C ASP A 135 -7.74 3.71 9.06
N PRO A 136 -8.54 4.59 9.69
CA PRO A 136 -8.24 6.02 9.77
C PRO A 136 -6.91 6.33 10.50
N MET A 137 -6.47 5.50 11.46
CA MET A 137 -5.19 5.70 12.13
C MET A 137 -4.03 5.46 11.16
N GLN A 138 -4.10 4.37 10.37
CA GLN A 138 -3.08 4.05 9.37
C GLN A 138 -3.01 5.12 8.27
N ALA A 139 -4.16 5.68 7.86
CA ALA A 139 -4.22 6.76 6.89
C ALA A 139 -3.52 8.04 7.40
N ARG A 140 -3.67 8.39 8.69
CA ARG A 140 -2.98 9.54 9.30
C ARG A 140 -1.46 9.35 9.30
N ILE A 141 -0.98 8.17 9.72
CA ILE A 141 0.45 7.85 9.74
C ILE A 141 1.03 7.95 8.33
N MET A 142 0.35 7.33 7.36
CA MET A 142 0.74 7.41 5.95
C MET A 142 0.76 8.86 5.46
N GLY A 143 -0.24 9.68 5.79
CA GLY A 143 -0.30 11.09 5.39
C GLY A 143 0.81 11.97 5.98
N MET A 144 1.32 11.63 7.16
CA MET A 144 2.46 12.34 7.79
C MET A 144 3.82 11.87 7.26
N LEU A 145 3.90 10.66 6.69
CA LEU A 145 5.16 10.07 6.21
C LEU A 145 5.93 10.96 5.22
N PRO A 146 5.30 11.57 4.18
CA PRO A 146 6.01 12.49 3.27
C PRO A 146 6.63 13.69 3.99
N ILE A 147 5.94 14.22 5.00
CA ILE A 147 6.41 15.38 5.76
C ILE A 147 7.65 14.98 6.54
N VAL A 148 7.59 13.90 7.33
CA VAL A 148 8.72 13.40 8.12
C VAL A 148 9.92 13.07 7.24
N PHE A 149 9.70 12.40 6.10
CA PHE A 149 10.78 12.08 5.16
C PHE A 149 11.40 13.32 4.52
N THR A 150 10.65 14.40 4.33
CA THR A 150 11.18 15.67 3.79
C THR A 150 12.21 16.29 4.74
N PHE A 151 11.93 16.33 6.05
CA PHE A 151 12.89 16.80 7.06
C PHE A 151 14.07 15.85 7.21
N PHE A 152 13.82 14.53 7.19
CA PHE A 152 14.88 13.53 7.28
C PHE A 152 15.85 13.59 6.10
N LEU A 153 15.33 13.75 4.88
CA LEU A 153 16.13 13.82 3.65
C LEU A 153 16.79 15.19 3.43
N ALA A 154 16.47 16.21 4.23
CA ALA A 154 17.11 17.53 4.14
C ALA A 154 18.62 17.46 4.38
N THR A 155 19.09 16.50 5.19
CA THR A 155 20.51 16.31 5.49
C THR A 155 21.21 15.32 4.54
N PHE A 156 20.49 14.75 3.57
CA PHE A 156 21.04 13.75 2.65
C PHE A 156 21.63 14.42 1.40
N PRO A 157 22.56 13.72 0.69
CA PRO A 157 23.12 14.22 -0.56
C PRO A 157 22.05 14.58 -1.58
N ALA A 158 22.17 15.75 -2.20
CA ALA A 158 21.22 16.27 -3.18
C ALA A 158 21.05 15.31 -4.37
N GLY A 159 22.12 14.64 -4.80
CA GLY A 159 22.06 13.66 -5.90
C GLY A 159 21.16 12.46 -5.61
N LEU A 160 21.11 12.01 -4.35
CA LEU A 160 20.22 10.93 -3.92
C LEU A 160 18.75 11.37 -3.98
N VAL A 161 18.47 12.55 -3.46
CA VAL A 161 17.12 13.13 -3.42
C VAL A 161 16.63 13.45 -4.83
N LEU A 162 17.52 13.96 -5.69
CA LEU A 162 17.27 14.21 -7.11
C LEU A 162 16.86 12.92 -7.83
N TYR A 163 17.68 11.87 -7.72
CA TYR A 163 17.38 10.57 -8.31
C TYR A 163 16.01 10.07 -7.89
N TRP A 164 15.72 10.12 -6.58
CA TRP A 164 14.46 9.61 -6.05
C TRP A 164 13.28 10.44 -6.54
N THR A 165 13.41 11.77 -6.54
CA THR A 165 12.36 12.67 -7.06
C THR A 165 12.04 12.34 -8.51
N TRP A 166 13.07 12.18 -9.35
CA TRP A 166 12.88 11.82 -10.75
C TRP A 166 12.21 10.45 -10.92
N ASN A 167 12.65 9.43 -10.18
CA ASN A 167 12.05 8.10 -10.21
C ASN A 167 10.58 8.11 -9.76
N ASN A 168 10.24 8.91 -8.73
CA ASN A 168 8.86 9.10 -8.29
C ASN A 168 8.02 9.76 -9.39
N LEU A 169 8.52 10.81 -10.05
CA LEU A 169 7.81 11.49 -11.14
C LEU A 169 7.50 10.54 -12.31
N LEU A 170 8.47 9.72 -12.73
CA LEU A 170 8.25 8.69 -13.74
C LEU A 170 7.23 7.64 -13.29
N SER A 171 7.30 7.23 -12.02
CA SER A 171 6.35 6.27 -11.44
C SER A 171 4.93 6.83 -11.38
N ILE A 172 4.77 8.11 -11.03
CA ILE A 172 3.50 8.85 -11.04
C ILE A 172 2.94 8.88 -12.46
N ALA A 173 3.75 9.26 -13.45
CA ALA A 173 3.33 9.31 -14.85
C ALA A 173 2.89 7.93 -15.36
N GLN A 174 3.66 6.87 -15.03
CA GLN A 174 3.32 5.49 -15.35
C GLN A 174 2.02 5.07 -14.66
N GLN A 175 1.87 5.32 -13.36
CA GLN A 175 0.69 4.94 -12.59
C GLN A 175 -0.56 5.66 -13.09
N TYR A 176 -0.45 6.96 -13.39
CA TYR A 176 -1.54 7.73 -13.98
C TYR A 176 -1.99 7.15 -15.32
N SER A 177 -1.04 6.81 -16.21
CA SER A 177 -1.34 6.16 -17.49
C SER A 177 -2.04 4.80 -17.32
N ILE A 178 -1.59 3.98 -16.36
CA ILE A 178 -2.20 2.68 -16.06
C ILE A 178 -3.63 2.83 -15.54
N MET A 179 -3.86 3.76 -14.60
CA MET A 179 -5.19 3.99 -14.04
C MET A 179 -6.18 4.44 -15.12
N LYS A 180 -5.77 5.38 -15.98
CA LYS A 180 -6.60 5.84 -17.11
C LYS A 180 -6.93 4.72 -18.10
N ARG A 181 -6.00 3.79 -18.36
CA ARG A 181 -6.24 2.62 -19.22
C ARG A 181 -7.21 1.63 -18.57
N MET A 182 -7.09 1.42 -17.26
CA MET A 182 -7.96 0.49 -16.53
C MET A 182 -9.39 1.01 -16.40
N GLU A 183 -9.58 2.31 -16.16
CA GLU A 183 -10.90 2.96 -16.15
C GLU A 183 -11.65 2.73 -17.47
N LYS A 184 -10.97 2.93 -18.61
CA LYS A 184 -11.55 2.65 -19.95
C LYS A 184 -11.94 1.18 -20.14
N GLN A 185 -11.10 0.24 -19.72
CA GLN A 185 -11.40 -1.20 -19.80
C GLN A 185 -12.62 -1.57 -18.96
N MET A 186 -12.84 -0.85 -17.85
CA MET A 186 -13.95 -1.10 -16.94
C MET A 186 -15.26 -0.52 -17.43
N HIS A 187 -15.27 0.68 -18.00
CA HIS A 187 -16.46 1.22 -18.68
C HIS A 187 -16.94 0.31 -19.81
N GLN A 188 -16.00 -0.21 -20.60
CA GLN A 188 -16.33 -1.19 -21.65
C GLN A 188 -16.88 -2.50 -21.09
N GLN A 189 -16.38 -2.95 -19.94
CA GLN A 189 -16.89 -4.17 -19.30
C GLN A 189 -18.26 -3.96 -18.63
N SER A 190 -18.56 -2.77 -18.10
CA SER A 190 -19.89 -2.43 -17.57
C SER A 190 -20.94 -2.21 -18.65
N GLU A 191 -20.58 -1.74 -19.85
CA GLU A 191 -21.53 -1.66 -20.97
C GLU A 191 -21.84 -3.03 -21.57
N HIS A 192 -20.91 -3.98 -21.50
CA HIS A 192 -21.10 -5.33 -22.04
C HIS A 192 -21.64 -6.35 -21.02
N HIS A 193 -21.63 -6.02 -19.71
CA HIS A 193 -22.33 -6.77 -18.65
C HIS A 193 -23.60 -6.02 -18.25
N GLN A 194 -24.73 -6.44 -18.82
CA GLN A 194 -26.04 -6.23 -18.21
C GLN A 194 -25.98 -6.71 -16.74
N PRO A 195 -26.58 -5.99 -15.76
CA PRO A 195 -26.49 -6.38 -14.36
C PRO A 195 -26.94 -7.82 -14.21
N SER A 196 -26.07 -8.67 -13.67
CA SER A 196 -26.47 -10.02 -13.25
C SER A 196 -27.70 -9.88 -12.36
N PRO A 197 -28.73 -10.74 -12.54
CA PRO A 197 -29.92 -10.70 -11.68
C PRO A 197 -29.47 -10.71 -10.22
N PRO A 198 -30.20 -10.01 -9.31
CA PRO A 198 -29.92 -10.09 -7.90
C PRO A 198 -29.73 -11.57 -7.54
N ALA A 199 -28.64 -11.89 -6.85
CA ALA A 199 -28.46 -13.23 -6.33
C ALA A 199 -29.75 -13.60 -5.60
N GLU A 200 -30.41 -14.67 -6.05
CA GLU A 200 -31.61 -15.15 -5.38
C GLU A 200 -31.31 -15.24 -3.88
N PRO A 201 -32.26 -14.85 -3.01
CA PRO A 201 -32.08 -15.03 -1.59
C PRO A 201 -31.65 -16.47 -1.37
N VAL A 202 -30.52 -16.66 -0.69
CA VAL A 202 -30.16 -17.99 -0.20
C VAL A 202 -31.31 -18.38 0.72
N GLU A 203 -32.19 -19.26 0.26
CA GLU A 203 -33.21 -19.82 1.13
C GLU A 203 -32.48 -20.47 2.29
N GLU A 204 -32.75 -19.93 3.48
CA GLU A 204 -32.31 -20.50 4.73
C GLU A 204 -33.05 -21.85 4.83
N ASP A 205 -32.35 -22.93 4.46
CA ASP A 205 -32.86 -24.29 4.59
C ASP A 205 -33.03 -24.57 6.09
N ASP A 206 -34.23 -24.29 6.62
CA ASP A 206 -34.67 -24.53 8.00
C ASP A 206 -34.70 -26.02 8.35
N ASN A 207 -34.17 -26.91 7.51
CA ASN A 207 -34.13 -28.33 7.81
C ASN A 207 -32.90 -28.73 8.65
N GLY A 208 -32.73 -28.03 9.76
CA GLY A 208 -31.70 -28.24 10.77
C GLY A 208 -32.23 -28.86 12.06
N LYS A 209 -33.23 -29.76 12.02
CA LYS A 209 -33.68 -30.48 13.24
C LYS A 209 -33.91 -32.00 13.14
N ASP A 210 -33.85 -32.61 11.96
CA ASP A 210 -34.31 -34.00 11.85
C ASP A 210 -33.18 -35.04 11.65
N GLY A 211 -31.93 -34.61 11.55
CA GLY A 211 -30.79 -35.47 11.20
C GLY A 211 -30.11 -36.21 12.37
N GLU A 212 -30.30 -35.79 13.62
CA GLU A 212 -29.47 -36.29 14.73
C GLU A 212 -30.06 -37.51 15.46
N ALA A 213 -31.31 -37.88 15.18
CA ALA A 213 -31.94 -39.09 15.73
C ALA A 213 -31.55 -40.38 14.98
N ASP A 214 -31.38 -40.33 13.65
CA ASP A 214 -31.20 -41.54 12.83
C ASP A 214 -29.76 -42.10 12.89
N THR A 215 -28.76 -41.26 13.14
CA THR A 215 -27.35 -41.72 13.18
C THR A 215 -27.03 -42.48 14.47
N ARG A 216 -27.71 -42.19 15.59
CA ARG A 216 -27.50 -42.87 16.88
C ARG A 216 -28.12 -44.28 16.89
N ASP A 217 -29.23 -44.49 16.20
CA ASP A 217 -29.93 -45.78 16.18
C ASP A 217 -29.24 -46.81 15.27
N ARG A 218 -28.71 -46.37 14.11
CA ARG A 218 -27.87 -47.22 13.24
C ARG A 218 -26.61 -47.72 13.93
N ASN A 219 -25.98 -46.90 14.76
CA ASN A 219 -24.77 -47.29 15.49
C ASN A 219 -25.05 -48.21 16.68
N LYS A 220 -26.21 -48.07 17.37
CA LYS A 220 -26.66 -49.02 18.40
C LYS A 220 -27.01 -50.40 17.81
N LYS A 221 -27.69 -50.46 16.65
CA LYS A 221 -27.97 -51.73 15.95
C LYS A 221 -26.70 -52.44 15.46
N LYS A 222 -25.70 -51.69 14.97
CA LYS A 222 -24.40 -52.27 14.57
C LYS A 222 -23.60 -52.80 15.78
N LYS A 223 -23.61 -52.11 16.93
CA LYS A 223 -22.95 -52.61 18.16
C LYS A 223 -23.64 -53.87 18.73
N LYS A 224 -24.98 -53.96 18.71
CA LYS A 224 -25.70 -55.19 19.14
C LYS A 224 -25.46 -56.38 18.21
N LYS A 225 -25.34 -56.17 16.89
CA LYS A 225 -25.01 -57.26 15.93
C LYS A 225 -23.57 -57.77 16.05
N LYS A 226 -22.61 -56.91 16.41
CA LYS A 226 -21.21 -57.34 16.67
C LYS A 226 -21.08 -58.13 17.97
N LYS A 227 -21.81 -57.77 19.04
CA LYS A 227 -21.73 -58.49 20.32
C LYS A 227 -22.34 -59.91 20.25
N LYS A 228 -23.44 -60.09 19.50
CA LYS A 228 -24.09 -61.41 19.30
C LYS A 228 -23.28 -62.42 18.44
N LYS A 229 -22.24 -61.97 17.72
CA LYS A 229 -21.36 -62.84 16.92
C LYS A 229 -20.08 -63.28 17.65
N SER A 230 -19.84 -62.78 18.86
CA SER A 230 -18.64 -63.09 19.64
C SER A 230 -18.89 -64.07 20.79
N ASP A 231 -20.14 -64.34 21.16
CA ASP A 231 -20.51 -65.27 22.25
C ASP A 231 -21.15 -66.56 21.71
N GLY A 232 -20.78 -66.97 20.49
CA GLY A 232 -21.37 -68.11 19.76
C GLY A 232 -20.32 -69.03 19.15
N GLN A 233 -19.20 -69.20 19.84
CA GLN A 233 -18.23 -70.29 19.66
C GLN A 233 -17.64 -70.64 21.03
#